data_AF-A0AA37IX59-F1
#
_entry.id   AF-A0AA37IX59-F1
#
_cell.length_a   1.000
_cell.length_b   1.000
_cell.length_c   1.000
_cell.angle_alpha   90.00
_cell.angle_beta   90.00
_cell.angle_gamma   90.00
#
_symmetry.space_group_name_H-M   'P 1'
#
loop_
_entity.id
_entity.type
_entity.pdbx_description
1 polymer ?
#
loop_
_entity_poly.entity_id
_entity_poly.type
_entity_poly.pdbx_seq_one_letter_code
_entity_poly.pdbx_strand_id
1 'polypeptide(L)'
;MKKLIACLALTSVLLASLPLGALAAEPVPPVETAPGTVLLTPEETAPEAPAAPETPAPEVPAAPEETPAPPEAPAPEAPAAPEEPAAPAPQAEEDDSLMYVALGDSIAAGVGLKDVVYLPAQYGYDMTPNFKGYSPDCYVSVVAEGLGLDRDHAINLGLPALMTKDMLEMLQTGSMSGVNVLAGTYYSYPEYQEYVRQADIISIAIGCNDITVPFIVSLGEATNWKSEKLANYIVSGTLRDFTLESFSLFMEAVQELVLTPQEFSDLFQALTTGMYQKCQDGYANTTTYLPQVIAAVRELNPDAQILVIGYYNPVPLLYPVTDHFIKLNRFARELCEQTGATFVPVPLTSTANDAHPTIRGHKYIGNQILKALGAQ
;
A
#
# COMPACT_ATOMS: atom_id res chain seq x y z
N MET A 1 -25.77 7.87 0.56
CA MET A 1 -24.94 9.07 0.35
C MET A 1 -23.45 8.76 0.51
N LYS A 2 -22.87 8.53 1.70
CA LYS A 2 -21.42 8.24 1.84
C LYS A 2 -20.88 7.13 0.91
N LYS A 3 -21.54 5.96 0.87
CA LYS A 3 -21.17 4.84 -0.04
C LYS A 3 -21.37 5.10 -1.55
N LEU A 4 -21.98 6.23 -1.93
CA LEU A 4 -22.16 6.59 -3.34
C LEU A 4 -20.91 7.31 -3.90
N ILE A 5 -20.08 7.90 -3.03
CA ILE A 5 -18.99 8.79 -3.45
C ILE A 5 -17.73 8.01 -3.89
N ALA A 6 -17.47 6.83 -3.31
CA ALA A 6 -16.44 5.92 -3.85
C ALA A 6 -16.80 5.39 -5.25
N CYS A 7 -18.09 5.15 -5.52
CA CYS A 7 -18.56 4.91 -6.89
C CYS A 7 -18.41 6.16 -7.76
N LEU A 8 -18.59 7.36 -7.21
CA LEU A 8 -18.26 8.63 -7.88
C LEU A 8 -16.76 8.87 -8.07
N ALA A 9 -15.81 8.10 -7.54
CA ALA A 9 -14.43 8.21 -8.01
C ALA A 9 -14.27 7.61 -9.42
N LEU A 10 -14.95 6.48 -9.69
CA LEU A 10 -15.02 5.90 -11.04
C LEU A 10 -16.06 6.60 -11.92
N THR A 11 -17.16 7.12 -11.37
CA THR A 11 -18.19 7.84 -12.16
C THR A 11 -17.99 9.36 -12.26
N SER A 12 -17.14 10.01 -11.45
CA SER A 12 -16.72 11.40 -11.72
C SER A 12 -15.80 11.46 -12.93
N VAL A 13 -14.92 10.47 -13.08
CA VAL A 13 -14.14 10.24 -14.30
C VAL A 13 -15.07 10.06 -15.51
N LEU A 14 -16.24 9.45 -15.32
CA LEU A 14 -17.24 9.23 -16.36
C LEU A 14 -18.18 10.42 -16.63
N LEU A 15 -18.37 11.33 -15.64
CA LEU A 15 -19.23 12.51 -15.77
C LEU A 15 -18.46 13.80 -16.11
N ALA A 16 -17.20 13.94 -15.70
CA ALA A 16 -16.37 15.12 -15.98
C ALA A 16 -15.92 15.21 -17.45
N SER A 17 -16.00 14.10 -18.19
CA SER A 17 -15.61 14.00 -19.60
C SER A 17 -16.76 14.17 -20.61
N LEU A 18 -18.00 14.40 -20.15
CA LEU A 18 -19.14 14.62 -21.05
C LEU A 18 -19.10 16.04 -21.63
N PRO A 19 -18.92 16.23 -22.96
CA PRO A 19 -19.15 17.54 -23.57
C PRO A 19 -20.62 17.93 -23.44
N LEU A 20 -20.89 19.16 -23.02
CA LEU A 20 -22.23 19.69 -22.69
C LEU A 20 -23.29 19.55 -23.80
N GLY A 21 -22.90 19.25 -25.04
CA GLY A 21 -23.78 19.05 -26.19
C GLY A 21 -24.36 17.63 -26.35
N ALA A 22 -23.90 16.62 -25.60
CA ALA A 22 -24.27 15.21 -25.83
C ALA A 22 -25.71 14.81 -25.41
N LEU A 23 -26.56 15.77 -25.04
CA LEU A 23 -27.93 15.55 -24.54
C LEU A 23 -29.05 16.08 -25.46
N ALA A 24 -28.73 16.53 -26.68
CA ALA A 24 -29.71 16.99 -27.65
C ALA A 24 -29.88 15.98 -28.80
N ALA A 25 -31.12 15.53 -29.05
CA ALA A 25 -31.49 14.72 -30.21
C ALA A 25 -32.05 15.61 -31.35
N GLU A 26 -31.69 15.32 -32.60
CA GLU A 26 -32.09 16.10 -33.80
C GLU A 26 -33.50 15.73 -34.36
N PRO A 27 -34.05 16.46 -35.36
CA PRO A 27 -33.68 16.22 -36.78
C PRO A 27 -33.54 17.45 -37.74
N VAL A 28 -32.95 17.16 -38.92
CA VAL A 28 -32.40 17.98 -40.06
C VAL A 28 -33.37 17.98 -41.29
N PRO A 29 -33.44 18.91 -42.31
CA PRO A 29 -32.33 19.57 -43.07
C PRO A 29 -32.37 21.13 -43.36
N PRO A 30 -32.53 21.73 -44.59
CA PRO A 30 -31.43 22.52 -45.19
C PRO A 30 -31.76 23.95 -45.72
N VAL A 31 -30.72 24.76 -46.10
CA VAL A 31 -30.64 25.58 -47.35
C VAL A 31 -29.30 26.34 -47.55
N GLU A 32 -28.83 26.27 -48.80
CA GLU A 32 -27.87 27.01 -49.66
C GLU A 32 -27.14 28.37 -49.32
N THR A 33 -25.95 28.48 -49.96
CA THR A 33 -25.19 29.67 -50.47
C THR A 33 -24.18 30.48 -49.60
N ALA A 34 -23.16 31.04 -50.28
CA ALA A 34 -21.92 31.67 -49.78
C ALA A 34 -21.83 33.17 -50.23
N PRO A 35 -20.68 33.91 -50.24
CA PRO A 35 -19.36 33.79 -49.57
C PRO A 35 -18.95 35.08 -48.79
N GLY A 36 -17.74 35.14 -48.17
CA GLY A 36 -17.24 36.37 -47.54
C GLY A 36 -15.77 36.36 -47.09
N THR A 37 -14.93 37.16 -47.74
CA THR A 37 -13.46 37.34 -47.55
C THR A 37 -13.11 38.33 -46.42
N VAL A 38 -11.99 38.15 -45.71
CA VAL A 38 -10.90 39.17 -45.54
C VAL A 38 -9.60 38.47 -45.13
N LEU A 39 -8.53 38.74 -45.89
CA LEU A 39 -7.12 38.44 -45.59
C LEU A 39 -6.51 39.63 -44.82
N LEU A 40 -5.62 39.40 -43.84
CA LEU A 40 -4.46 40.27 -43.57
C LEU A 40 -3.37 39.50 -42.79
N THR A 41 -2.26 39.22 -43.47
CA THR A 41 -0.92 39.14 -42.84
C THR A 41 -0.28 40.54 -42.90
N PRO A 42 0.80 40.80 -42.12
CA PRO A 42 2.12 40.57 -42.70
C PRO A 42 3.21 40.02 -41.73
N GLU A 43 4.26 39.52 -42.36
CA GLU A 43 5.69 39.52 -41.99
C GLU A 43 6.17 40.79 -41.21
N GLU A 44 7.35 40.85 -40.55
CA GLU A 44 8.59 40.05 -40.64
C GLU A 44 9.47 40.23 -39.37
N THR A 45 10.71 39.71 -39.44
CA THR A 45 11.93 40.03 -38.65
C THR A 45 12.24 39.19 -37.40
N ALA A 46 13.18 38.26 -37.58
CA ALA A 46 14.08 37.79 -36.52
C ALA A 46 15.22 38.82 -36.28
N PRO A 47 16.04 38.62 -35.23
CA PRO A 47 17.39 38.16 -35.57
C PRO A 47 17.89 36.99 -34.70
N GLU A 48 18.74 36.15 -35.28
CA GLU A 48 19.55 35.15 -34.56
C GLU A 48 20.68 35.80 -33.74
N ALA A 49 21.06 35.12 -32.64
CA ALA A 49 22.43 34.69 -32.28
C ALA A 49 22.63 34.65 -30.74
N PRO A 50 23.58 33.86 -30.20
CA PRO A 50 24.22 32.66 -30.76
C PRO A 50 24.09 31.43 -29.81
N ALA A 51 24.60 30.28 -30.25
CA ALA A 51 24.72 29.08 -29.43
C ALA A 51 25.70 29.26 -28.24
N ALA A 52 25.39 28.58 -27.13
CA ALA A 52 26.33 28.26 -26.05
C ALA A 52 26.45 26.71 -25.96
N PRO A 53 27.61 26.16 -25.59
CA PRO A 53 27.99 24.80 -25.96
C PRO A 53 27.42 23.70 -25.06
N GLU A 54 27.40 22.49 -25.61
CA GLU A 54 27.24 21.24 -24.87
C GLU A 54 28.30 21.11 -23.78
N THR A 55 27.90 20.74 -22.57
CA THR A 55 28.81 20.22 -21.53
C THR A 55 28.54 18.73 -21.30
N PRO A 56 29.54 17.85 -21.44
CA PRO A 56 29.36 16.40 -21.33
C PRO A 56 29.23 15.92 -19.87
N ALA A 57 28.93 14.63 -19.72
CA ALA A 57 28.87 13.93 -18.45
C ALA A 57 30.19 14.01 -17.65
N PRO A 58 30.16 13.91 -16.31
CA PRO A 58 31.38 13.87 -15.50
C PRO A 58 32.10 12.53 -15.67
N GLU A 59 33.30 12.56 -16.27
CA GLU A 59 34.25 11.45 -16.22
C GLU A 59 34.87 11.33 -14.81
N VAL A 60 35.11 10.09 -14.39
CA VAL A 60 35.76 9.77 -13.12
C VAL A 60 37.29 9.85 -13.30
N PRO A 61 38.02 10.67 -12.53
CA PRO A 61 39.47 10.67 -12.58
C PRO A 61 40.05 9.48 -11.80
N ALA A 62 40.74 8.59 -12.50
CA ALA A 62 41.55 7.54 -11.89
C ALA A 62 42.92 8.08 -11.45
N ALA A 63 43.40 7.63 -10.29
CA ALA A 63 44.73 7.90 -9.72
C ALA A 63 45.11 6.72 -8.78
N PRO A 64 46.39 6.46 -8.49
CA PRO A 64 47.14 5.42 -9.19
C PRO A 64 47.44 4.17 -8.34
N GLU A 65 47.92 3.11 -8.99
CA GLU A 65 48.47 1.93 -8.32
C GLU A 65 49.75 2.26 -7.54
N GLU A 66 49.80 1.89 -6.25
CA GLU A 66 51.05 1.74 -5.51
C GLU A 66 51.33 0.27 -5.18
N THR A 67 52.58 -0.15 -5.38
CA THR A 67 53.02 -1.54 -5.27
C THR A 67 53.46 -1.85 -3.83
N PRO A 68 53.00 -2.95 -3.19
CA PRO A 68 53.48 -3.33 -1.86
C PRO A 68 54.84 -4.04 -1.91
N ALA A 69 55.69 -3.73 -0.93
CA ALA A 69 56.99 -4.37 -0.67
C ALA A 69 56.92 -5.19 0.66
N PRO A 70 57.89 -6.08 0.97
CA PRO A 70 57.68 -7.28 1.80
C PRO A 70 57.68 -7.04 3.33
N PRO A 71 57.26 -8.03 4.15
CA PRO A 71 56.92 -7.83 5.56
C PRO A 71 58.13 -7.85 6.51
N GLU A 72 58.02 -7.09 7.62
CA GLU A 72 58.89 -7.22 8.79
C GLU A 72 58.26 -8.09 9.90
N ALA A 73 59.12 -8.65 10.75
CA ALA A 73 58.80 -9.68 11.75
C ALA A 73 58.17 -9.12 13.05
N PRO A 74 57.45 -9.95 13.85
CA PRO A 74 56.73 -9.47 15.02
C PRO A 74 57.64 -9.17 16.23
N ALA A 75 57.26 -8.17 17.01
CA ALA A 75 57.79 -7.90 18.35
C ALA A 75 56.96 -8.65 19.42
N PRO A 76 57.55 -9.05 20.56
CA PRO A 76 56.93 -9.99 21.50
C PRO A 76 55.88 -9.35 22.43
N GLU A 77 54.97 -10.20 22.91
CA GLU A 77 53.89 -9.87 23.85
C GLU A 77 54.38 -9.39 25.23
N ALA A 78 53.61 -8.51 25.86
CA ALA A 78 53.69 -8.22 27.30
C ALA A 78 52.62 -9.03 28.05
N PRO A 79 52.90 -9.53 29.27
CA PRO A 79 52.04 -10.50 29.94
C PRO A 79 50.73 -9.89 30.47
N ALA A 80 49.65 -10.66 30.37
CA ALA A 80 48.34 -10.32 30.91
C ALA A 80 48.32 -10.27 32.45
N ALA A 81 47.51 -9.37 33.00
CA ALA A 81 47.11 -9.40 34.40
C ALA A 81 45.98 -10.45 34.61
N PRO A 82 45.89 -11.09 35.79
CA PRO A 82 44.90 -12.14 36.03
C PRO A 82 43.47 -11.60 36.12
N GLU A 83 42.53 -12.30 35.49
CA GLU A 83 41.09 -12.01 35.56
C GLU A 83 40.53 -12.33 36.95
N GLU A 84 39.71 -11.43 37.50
CA GLU A 84 38.78 -11.78 38.58
C GLU A 84 37.62 -12.61 38.00
N PRO A 85 37.10 -13.61 38.74
CA PRO A 85 35.97 -14.40 38.26
C PRO A 85 34.72 -13.53 38.20
N ALA A 86 34.24 -13.28 36.97
CA ALA A 86 32.97 -12.58 36.75
C ALA A 86 31.83 -13.30 37.49
N ALA A 87 31.08 -12.54 38.29
CA ALA A 87 29.83 -13.04 38.85
C ALA A 87 28.87 -13.43 37.71
N PRO A 88 28.06 -14.49 37.86
CA PRO A 88 27.10 -14.87 36.84
C PRO A 88 26.16 -13.69 36.59
N ALA A 89 26.02 -13.29 35.33
CA ALA A 89 24.98 -12.36 34.93
C ALA A 89 23.62 -12.92 35.39
N PRO A 90 22.69 -12.07 35.88
CA PRO A 90 21.36 -12.54 36.19
C PRO A 90 20.77 -13.17 34.92
N GLN A 91 20.25 -14.39 35.04
CA GLN A 91 19.35 -14.91 34.01
C GLN A 91 18.22 -13.88 33.90
N ALA A 92 17.94 -13.44 32.68
CA ALA A 92 16.68 -12.74 32.43
C ALA A 92 15.57 -13.68 32.89
N GLU A 93 14.67 -13.19 33.74
CA GLU A 93 13.42 -13.89 33.98
C GLU A 93 12.72 -13.95 32.61
N GLU A 94 12.38 -15.16 32.15
CA GLU A 94 11.60 -15.31 30.91
C GLU A 94 10.26 -14.62 31.16
N ASP A 95 10.02 -13.53 30.43
CA ASP A 95 8.76 -12.80 30.48
C ASP A 95 7.73 -13.63 29.70
N ASP A 96 7.11 -14.60 30.40
CA ASP A 96 6.03 -15.50 29.93
C ASP A 96 4.74 -14.74 29.53
N SER A 97 4.83 -13.44 29.20
CA SER A 97 3.73 -12.61 28.75
C SER A 97 3.36 -12.90 27.30
N LEU A 98 2.05 -12.93 27.05
CA LEU A 98 1.48 -13.24 25.75
C LEU A 98 1.85 -12.18 24.71
N MET A 99 2.52 -12.57 23.62
CA MET A 99 2.94 -11.68 22.54
C MET A 99 1.99 -11.72 21.34
N TYR A 100 1.45 -10.57 20.96
CA TYR A 100 0.58 -10.40 19.77
C TYR A 100 1.29 -9.63 18.66
N VAL A 101 1.29 -10.16 17.44
CA VAL A 101 1.88 -9.51 16.26
C VAL A 101 0.85 -9.39 15.13
N ALA A 102 0.72 -8.18 14.58
CA ALA A 102 -0.11 -7.89 13.43
C ALA A 102 0.74 -7.68 12.17
N LEU A 103 0.73 -8.69 11.29
CA LEU A 103 1.29 -8.62 9.93
C LEU A 103 0.24 -8.07 8.98
N GLY A 104 0.58 -7.11 8.12
CA GLY A 104 -0.37 -6.66 7.12
C GLY A 104 0.05 -5.48 6.26
N ASP A 105 -0.94 -4.95 5.54
CA ASP A 105 -0.80 -3.75 4.73
C ASP A 105 -1.14 -2.45 5.52
N SER A 106 -1.53 -1.40 4.80
CA SER A 106 -2.02 -0.12 5.35
C SER A 106 -3.19 -0.28 6.34
N ILE A 107 -3.99 -1.34 6.25
CA ILE A 107 -5.09 -1.64 7.18
C ILE A 107 -4.54 -2.05 8.55
N ALA A 108 -3.45 -2.84 8.59
CA ALA A 108 -2.74 -3.17 9.82
C ALA A 108 -2.05 -1.94 10.41
N ALA A 109 -1.35 -1.18 9.56
CA ALA A 109 -0.65 0.04 9.96
C ALA A 109 -1.58 1.08 10.61
N GLY A 110 -2.86 1.08 10.23
CA GLY A 110 -3.86 2.03 10.72
C GLY A 110 -4.05 3.27 9.83
N VAL A 111 -3.61 3.21 8.56
CA VAL A 111 -3.68 4.35 7.62
C VAL A 111 -5.09 4.95 7.55
N GLY A 112 -5.17 6.27 7.61
CA GLY A 112 -6.42 7.03 7.75
C GLY A 112 -6.83 7.31 9.21
N LEU A 113 -6.15 6.75 10.21
CA LEU A 113 -6.21 7.27 11.58
C LEU A 113 -5.32 8.50 11.71
N LYS A 114 -5.58 9.34 12.72
CA LYS A 114 -4.87 10.62 12.89
C LYS A 114 -3.44 10.47 13.38
N ASP A 115 -3.18 9.40 14.13
CA ASP A 115 -1.96 9.22 14.91
C ASP A 115 -1.15 8.01 14.40
N VAL A 116 -1.13 7.80 13.07
CA VAL A 116 -0.20 6.87 12.44
C VAL A 116 1.15 7.56 12.38
N VAL A 117 2.17 6.94 12.97
CA VAL A 117 3.53 7.50 13.06
C VAL A 117 4.47 6.80 12.09
N TYR A 118 5.23 7.57 11.33
CA TYR A 118 6.15 7.07 10.31
C TYR A 118 7.23 8.11 10.03
N LEU A 119 8.33 7.69 9.40
CA LEU A 119 9.37 8.58 8.89
C LEU A 119 9.37 8.58 7.34
N PRO A 120 9.78 9.67 6.68
CA PRO A 120 9.98 9.69 5.24
C PRO A 120 11.09 8.71 4.82
N ALA A 121 10.85 7.91 3.79
CA ALA A 121 11.85 7.05 3.16
C ALA A 121 12.01 7.40 1.67
N GLN A 122 13.03 6.84 1.00
CA GLN A 122 13.22 7.03 -0.45
C GLN A 122 12.08 6.39 -1.27
N TYR A 123 11.53 5.27 -0.79
CA TYR A 123 10.46 4.51 -1.44
C TYR A 123 9.40 4.13 -0.39
N GLY A 124 8.30 4.87 -0.35
CA GLY A 124 7.28 4.72 0.69
C GLY A 124 7.66 5.41 2.00
N TYR A 125 7.55 4.69 3.11
CA TYR A 125 7.71 5.22 4.47
C TYR A 125 8.50 4.23 5.34
N ASP A 126 9.26 4.73 6.31
CA ASP A 126 9.76 3.92 7.41
C ASP A 126 8.68 3.83 8.50
N MET A 127 8.26 2.60 8.77
CA MET A 127 7.17 2.24 9.67
C MET A 127 7.65 1.76 11.05
N THR A 128 8.96 1.67 11.32
CA THR A 128 9.50 1.24 12.62
C THR A 128 8.93 2.04 13.81
N PRO A 129 8.69 3.37 13.74
CA PRO A 129 7.99 4.08 14.81
C PRO A 129 6.58 3.56 15.10
N ASN A 130 5.87 3.06 14.08
CA ASN A 130 4.52 2.54 14.20
C ASN A 130 4.47 1.18 14.90
N PHE A 131 5.56 0.40 14.88
CA PHE A 131 5.58 -0.98 15.41
C PHE A 131 5.11 -1.05 16.86
N LYS A 132 5.52 -0.06 17.68
CA LYS A 132 5.03 0.12 19.07
C LYS A 132 4.21 1.40 19.25
N GLY A 133 4.39 2.40 18.37
CA GLY A 133 3.74 3.72 18.43
C GLY A 133 2.37 3.84 17.74
N TYR A 134 1.81 2.75 17.21
CA TYR A 134 0.55 2.77 16.46
C TYR A 134 -0.62 3.48 17.18
N SER A 135 -1.48 4.14 16.40
CA SER A 135 -2.65 4.88 16.89
C SER A 135 -3.52 4.04 17.85
N PRO A 136 -4.00 4.64 18.97
CA PRO A 136 -4.87 3.96 19.92
C PRO A 136 -6.23 3.55 19.33
N ASP A 137 -6.62 4.13 18.20
CA ASP A 137 -7.86 3.80 17.48
C ASP A 137 -7.70 2.62 16.48
N CYS A 138 -6.49 2.08 16.29
CA CYS A 138 -6.24 1.00 15.34
C CYS A 138 -6.67 -0.37 15.92
N TYR A 139 -6.87 -1.37 15.06
CA TYR A 139 -7.38 -2.66 15.52
C TYR A 139 -6.36 -3.39 16.41
N VAL A 140 -5.06 -3.15 16.20
CA VAL A 140 -3.99 -3.73 17.03
C VAL A 140 -4.12 -3.24 18.47
N SER A 141 -4.40 -1.95 18.67
CA SER A 141 -4.64 -1.40 20.02
C SER A 141 -5.90 -1.96 20.68
N VAL A 142 -6.94 -2.27 19.89
CA VAL A 142 -8.18 -2.90 20.40
C VAL A 142 -7.93 -4.35 20.81
N VAL A 143 -7.10 -5.09 20.06
CA VAL A 143 -6.71 -6.46 20.44
C VAL A 143 -5.79 -6.43 21.67
N ALA A 144 -4.82 -5.52 21.72
CA ALA A 144 -3.94 -5.32 22.88
C ALA A 144 -4.75 -5.02 24.16
N GLU A 145 -5.68 -4.06 24.10
CA GLU A 145 -6.59 -3.74 25.23
C GLU A 145 -7.42 -4.96 25.66
N GLY A 146 -7.99 -5.71 24.71
CA GLY A 146 -8.81 -6.88 24.99
C GLY A 146 -8.05 -8.12 25.48
N LEU A 147 -6.73 -8.15 25.30
CA LEU A 147 -5.83 -9.20 25.82
C LEU A 147 -5.03 -8.74 27.05
N GLY A 148 -5.12 -7.45 27.45
CA GLY A 148 -4.38 -6.89 28.57
C GLY A 148 -2.90 -6.59 28.27
N LEU A 149 -2.54 -6.42 27.00
CA LEU A 149 -1.16 -6.25 26.54
C LEU A 149 -0.75 -4.78 26.47
N ASP A 150 0.52 -4.51 26.76
CA ASP A 150 1.15 -3.21 26.55
C ASP A 150 1.72 -3.07 25.12
N ARG A 151 2.60 -2.08 24.90
CA ARG A 151 3.21 -1.79 23.59
C ARG A 151 4.51 -2.56 23.33
N ASP A 152 5.06 -3.25 24.32
CA ASP A 152 6.17 -4.17 24.13
C ASP A 152 5.66 -5.57 23.76
N HIS A 153 4.44 -5.92 24.19
CA HIS A 153 3.78 -7.22 23.97
C HIS A 153 2.69 -7.23 22.87
N ALA A 154 2.44 -6.10 22.20
CA ALA A 154 1.55 -6.03 21.04
C ALA A 154 2.17 -5.19 19.92
N ILE A 155 2.66 -5.83 18.85
CA ILE A 155 3.46 -5.21 17.77
C ILE A 155 2.68 -5.09 16.47
N ASN A 156 2.77 -3.91 15.83
CA ASN A 156 2.12 -3.61 14.56
C ASN A 156 3.11 -3.57 13.39
N LEU A 157 3.29 -4.71 12.71
CA LEU A 157 4.11 -4.84 11.50
C LEU A 157 3.29 -4.59 10.21
N GLY A 158 2.36 -3.64 10.26
CA GLY A 158 1.60 -3.18 9.10
C GLY A 158 2.40 -2.25 8.21
N LEU A 159 2.52 -2.59 6.92
CA LEU A 159 3.34 -1.88 5.93
C LEU A 159 2.47 -1.33 4.78
N PRO A 160 2.32 -0.01 4.61
CA PRO A 160 1.49 0.57 3.55
C PRO A 160 1.83 0.04 2.14
N ALA A 161 0.79 -0.18 1.33
CA ALA A 161 0.87 -0.70 -0.05
C ALA A 161 1.57 -2.07 -0.24
N LEU A 162 1.94 -2.79 0.83
CA LEU A 162 2.56 -4.13 0.75
C LEU A 162 1.66 -5.10 -0.03
N MET A 163 2.22 -5.83 -1.00
CA MET A 163 1.53 -6.88 -1.75
C MET A 163 1.81 -8.27 -1.14
N THR A 164 1.01 -9.30 -1.47
CA THR A 164 1.12 -10.62 -0.81
C THR A 164 2.46 -11.31 -1.10
N LYS A 165 3.05 -11.08 -2.28
CA LYS A 165 4.39 -11.54 -2.63
C LYS A 165 5.47 -10.85 -1.78
N ASP A 166 5.34 -9.54 -1.57
CA ASP A 166 6.33 -8.76 -0.81
C ASP A 166 6.31 -9.16 0.68
N MET A 167 5.12 -9.45 1.23
CA MET A 167 5.00 -10.03 2.59
C MET A 167 5.73 -11.37 2.73
N LEU A 168 5.72 -12.22 1.70
CA LEU A 168 6.47 -13.48 1.72
C LEU A 168 7.99 -13.23 1.80
N GLU A 169 8.51 -12.26 1.05
CA GLU A 169 9.93 -11.89 1.08
C GLU A 169 10.34 -11.31 2.45
N MET A 170 9.48 -10.44 3.03
CA MET A 170 9.65 -9.93 4.39
C MET A 170 9.69 -11.05 5.44
N LEU A 171 8.84 -12.07 5.32
CA LEU A 171 8.85 -13.24 6.22
C LEU A 171 10.09 -14.12 5.99
N GLN A 172 10.55 -14.29 4.75
CA GLN A 172 11.70 -15.14 4.44
C GLN A 172 13.05 -14.50 4.80
N THR A 173 13.16 -13.16 4.75
CA THR A 173 14.47 -12.47 4.83
C THR A 173 14.49 -11.20 5.69
N GLY A 174 13.35 -10.77 6.23
CA GLY A 174 13.21 -9.45 6.86
C GLY A 174 13.23 -8.28 5.89
N SER A 175 13.30 -8.51 4.57
CA SER A 175 13.38 -7.47 3.54
C SER A 175 12.64 -7.85 2.26
N MET A 176 12.27 -6.85 1.46
CA MET A 176 11.93 -7.03 0.06
C MET A 176 13.20 -7.27 -0.76
N SER A 177 13.10 -8.06 -1.83
CA SER A 177 14.20 -8.32 -2.78
C SER A 177 14.62 -7.10 -3.60
N GLY A 178 13.76 -6.09 -3.68
CA GLY A 178 13.98 -4.82 -4.36
C GLY A 178 12.75 -3.93 -4.27
N VAL A 179 12.79 -2.74 -4.87
CA VAL A 179 11.65 -1.81 -4.90
C VAL A 179 10.48 -2.43 -5.66
N ASN A 180 9.30 -2.47 -5.07
CA ASN A 180 8.07 -2.77 -5.82
C ASN A 180 7.70 -1.53 -6.63
N VAL A 181 8.04 -1.53 -7.92
CA VAL A 181 7.85 -0.40 -8.84
C VAL A 181 6.38 0.03 -8.98
N LEU A 182 5.42 -0.90 -8.86
CA LEU A 182 4.00 -0.56 -8.94
C LEU A 182 3.49 0.11 -7.67
N ALA A 183 3.97 -0.35 -6.49
CA ALA A 183 3.57 0.20 -5.19
C ALA A 183 4.38 1.45 -4.79
N GLY A 184 5.55 1.67 -5.40
CA GLY A 184 6.49 2.74 -5.03
C GLY A 184 7.20 2.51 -3.70
N THR A 185 7.21 1.28 -3.18
CA THR A 185 7.67 0.94 -1.82
C THR A 185 8.90 0.03 -1.81
N TYR A 186 9.69 0.18 -0.75
CA TYR A 186 10.73 -0.76 -0.36
C TYR A 186 10.78 -0.86 1.16
N TYR A 187 10.79 -2.09 1.68
CA TYR A 187 10.84 -2.37 3.12
C TYR A 187 12.00 -3.30 3.45
N SER A 188 12.73 -2.97 4.51
CA SER A 188 13.85 -3.75 5.04
C SER A 188 13.95 -3.49 6.54
N TYR A 189 13.59 -4.49 7.33
CA TYR A 189 13.50 -4.43 8.79
C TYR A 189 14.09 -5.75 9.33
N PRO A 190 15.39 -5.79 9.68
CA PRO A 190 16.05 -7.00 10.18
C PRO A 190 15.33 -7.66 11.38
N GLU A 191 14.64 -6.87 12.19
CA GLU A 191 13.85 -7.28 13.35
C GLU A 191 12.50 -7.94 13.00
N TYR A 192 12.03 -7.85 11.75
CA TYR A 192 10.69 -8.31 11.33
C TYR A 192 10.46 -9.81 11.58
N GLN A 193 11.45 -10.64 11.25
CA GLN A 193 11.37 -12.08 11.51
C GLN A 193 11.42 -12.40 13.00
N GLU A 194 12.10 -11.58 13.80
CA GLU A 194 12.31 -11.84 15.22
C GLU A 194 11.03 -11.62 16.02
N TYR A 195 10.29 -10.55 15.72
CA TYR A 195 8.93 -10.38 16.26
C TYR A 195 8.01 -11.56 15.90
N VAL A 196 8.14 -12.13 14.69
CA VAL A 196 7.34 -13.32 14.29
C VAL A 196 7.75 -14.58 15.07
N ARG A 197 9.04 -14.78 15.36
CA ARG A 197 9.53 -15.89 16.21
C ARG A 197 9.04 -15.79 17.66
N GLN A 198 8.88 -14.59 18.18
CA GLN A 198 8.47 -14.33 19.57
C GLN A 198 6.95 -14.30 19.77
N ALA A 199 6.13 -14.38 18.72
CA ALA A 199 4.68 -14.20 18.81
C ALA A 199 3.92 -15.47 19.23
N ASP A 200 3.06 -15.37 20.24
CA ASP A 200 2.04 -16.39 20.52
C ASP A 200 0.86 -16.28 19.57
N ILE A 201 0.50 -15.06 19.17
CA ILE A 201 -0.68 -14.79 18.34
C ILE A 201 -0.26 -13.91 17.17
N ILE A 202 -0.52 -14.38 15.94
CA ILE A 202 -0.21 -13.65 14.72
C ILE A 202 -1.49 -13.41 13.92
N SER A 203 -1.81 -12.15 13.65
CA SER A 203 -2.87 -11.80 12.68
C SER A 203 -2.29 -11.37 11.34
N ILE A 204 -2.89 -11.80 10.23
CA ILE A 204 -2.44 -11.54 8.86
C ILE A 204 -3.56 -10.82 8.09
N ALA A 205 -3.31 -9.57 7.68
CA ALA A 205 -4.22 -8.76 6.88
C ALA A 205 -3.54 -8.26 5.60
N ILE A 206 -3.64 -9.04 4.51
CA ILE A 206 -2.93 -8.81 3.25
C ILE A 206 -3.79 -9.22 2.05
N GLY A 207 -3.48 -8.71 0.85
CA GLY A 207 -4.06 -9.15 -0.43
C GLY A 207 -4.89 -8.10 -1.17
N CYS A 208 -5.41 -7.08 -0.49
CA CYS A 208 -6.15 -5.99 -1.14
C CYS A 208 -5.29 -5.25 -2.19
N ASN A 209 -4.01 -5.03 -1.91
CA ASN A 209 -3.08 -4.35 -2.81
C ASN A 209 -2.77 -5.14 -4.09
N ASP A 210 -2.97 -6.46 -4.10
CA ASP A 210 -2.78 -7.30 -5.30
C ASP A 210 -3.73 -6.92 -6.45
N ILE A 211 -4.84 -6.22 -6.14
CA ILE A 211 -5.72 -5.60 -7.12
C ILE A 211 -5.52 -4.09 -7.15
N THR A 212 -5.54 -3.44 -5.97
CA THR A 212 -5.69 -1.99 -5.87
C THR A 212 -4.51 -1.24 -6.48
N VAL A 213 -3.28 -1.71 -6.23
CA VAL A 213 -2.07 -1.08 -6.79
C VAL A 213 -2.01 -1.24 -8.32
N PRO A 214 -2.10 -2.46 -8.91
CA PRO A 214 -2.18 -2.63 -10.37
C PRO A 214 -3.36 -1.93 -11.04
N PHE A 215 -4.48 -1.74 -10.35
CA PHE A 215 -5.63 -1.01 -10.87
C PHE A 215 -5.36 0.50 -10.93
N ILE A 216 -4.85 1.11 -9.87
CA ILE A 216 -4.49 2.54 -9.84
C ILE A 216 -3.45 2.87 -10.91
N VAL A 217 -2.41 2.03 -11.05
CA VAL A 217 -1.41 2.17 -12.12
C VAL A 217 -2.08 2.15 -13.50
N SER A 218 -3.02 1.24 -13.75
CA SER A 218 -3.71 1.18 -15.05
C SER A 218 -4.60 2.39 -15.35
N LEU A 219 -5.10 3.11 -14.32
CA LEU A 219 -5.78 4.40 -14.50
C LEU A 219 -4.77 5.52 -14.83
N GLY A 220 -3.60 5.50 -14.19
CA GLY A 220 -2.47 6.36 -14.52
C GLY A 220 -2.06 6.18 -15.99
N GLU A 221 -1.71 4.97 -16.40
CA GLU A 221 -1.34 4.62 -17.77
C GLU A 221 -2.41 5.09 -18.79
N ALA A 222 -3.69 4.75 -18.55
CA ALA A 222 -4.80 5.12 -19.44
C ALA A 222 -5.06 6.64 -19.55
N THR A 223 -4.58 7.44 -18.60
CA THR A 223 -4.71 8.91 -18.60
C THR A 223 -3.41 9.64 -18.89
N ASN A 224 -2.36 8.93 -19.30
CA ASN A 224 -1.00 9.45 -19.39
C ASN A 224 -0.58 10.20 -18.10
N TRP A 225 -0.86 9.56 -16.98
CA TRP A 225 -0.63 9.99 -15.59
C TRP A 225 -1.37 11.24 -15.11
N LYS A 226 -2.27 11.82 -15.92
CA LYS A 226 -3.12 12.96 -15.50
C LYS A 226 -4.02 12.64 -14.30
N SER A 227 -4.39 11.37 -14.09
CA SER A 227 -5.17 10.97 -12.90
C SER A 227 -4.36 10.81 -11.62
N GLU A 228 -3.02 10.90 -11.67
CA GLU A 228 -2.14 10.62 -10.53
C GLU A 228 -2.47 11.50 -9.31
N LYS A 229 -2.64 12.81 -9.51
CA LYS A 229 -3.00 13.76 -8.43
C LYS A 229 -4.31 13.38 -7.74
N LEU A 230 -5.34 13.00 -8.53
CA LEU A 230 -6.62 12.56 -7.99
C LEU A 230 -6.51 11.22 -7.24
N ALA A 231 -5.74 10.26 -7.76
CA ALA A 231 -5.47 8.99 -7.10
C ALA A 231 -4.73 9.21 -5.77
N ASN A 232 -3.69 10.03 -5.75
CA ASN A 232 -2.93 10.39 -4.55
C ASN A 232 -3.83 11.04 -3.48
N TYR A 233 -4.73 11.96 -3.85
CA TYR A 233 -5.69 12.54 -2.91
C TYR A 233 -6.69 11.51 -2.31
N ILE A 234 -7.05 10.47 -3.06
CA ILE A 234 -7.89 9.38 -2.53
C ILE A 234 -7.08 8.48 -1.59
N VAL A 235 -5.92 8.00 -2.02
CA VAL A 235 -5.13 6.99 -1.29
C VAL A 235 -4.49 7.55 -0.02
N SER A 236 -4.04 8.81 -0.04
CA SER A 236 -3.48 9.51 1.14
C SER A 236 -4.50 9.81 2.24
N GLY A 237 -5.80 9.65 1.97
CA GLY A 237 -6.86 10.11 2.86
C GLY A 237 -7.14 11.61 2.79
N THR A 238 -6.56 12.36 1.84
CA THR A 238 -6.90 13.79 1.64
C THR A 238 -8.39 14.01 1.38
N LEU A 239 -9.07 13.04 0.71
CA LEU A 239 -10.52 13.06 0.47
C LEU A 239 -11.34 12.21 1.47
N ARG A 240 -10.72 11.75 2.57
CA ARG A 240 -11.33 10.84 3.57
C ARG A 240 -12.62 11.43 4.16
N ASP A 241 -12.55 12.68 4.59
CA ASP A 241 -13.69 13.47 5.04
C ASP A 241 -14.03 14.53 3.97
N PHE A 242 -15.29 14.54 3.51
CA PHE A 242 -15.73 15.43 2.43
C PHE A 242 -16.05 16.83 2.96
N THR A 243 -15.01 17.64 3.17
CA THR A 243 -15.07 19.05 3.58
C THR A 243 -15.12 19.98 2.36
N LEU A 244 -15.32 21.30 2.57
CA LEU A 244 -15.22 22.29 1.48
C LEU A 244 -13.79 22.37 0.90
N GLU A 245 -12.79 22.17 1.74
CA GLU A 245 -11.37 22.13 1.36
C GLU A 245 -11.07 20.89 0.50
N SER A 246 -11.48 19.70 0.95
CA SER A 246 -11.30 18.47 0.17
C SER A 246 -12.09 18.52 -1.15
N PHE A 247 -13.26 19.17 -1.17
CA PHE A 247 -14.01 19.40 -2.40
C PHE A 247 -13.28 20.33 -3.37
N SER A 248 -12.60 21.37 -2.87
CA SER A 248 -11.79 22.26 -3.70
C SER A 248 -10.60 21.54 -4.31
N LEU A 249 -9.86 20.76 -3.51
CA LEU A 249 -8.75 19.91 -3.98
C LEU A 249 -9.20 18.85 -5.00
N PHE A 250 -10.38 18.24 -4.78
CA PHE A 250 -11.00 17.34 -5.74
C PHE A 250 -11.33 18.04 -7.07
N MET A 251 -11.95 19.22 -7.02
CA MET A 251 -12.31 19.99 -8.22
C MET A 251 -11.08 20.51 -8.98
N GLU A 252 -9.98 20.80 -8.28
CA GLU A 252 -8.68 21.14 -8.88
C GLU A 252 -8.10 19.94 -9.65
N ALA A 253 -8.02 18.76 -9.01
CA ALA A 253 -7.55 17.54 -9.66
C ALA A 253 -8.44 17.08 -10.83
N VAL A 254 -9.77 17.34 -10.77
CA VAL A 254 -10.68 17.09 -11.90
C VAL A 254 -10.49 18.09 -13.04
N GLN A 255 -10.13 19.35 -12.76
CA GLN A 255 -9.82 20.34 -13.81
C GLN A 255 -8.52 20.04 -14.56
N GLU A 256 -7.54 19.43 -13.88
CA GLU A 256 -6.29 18.96 -14.51
C GLU A 256 -6.50 17.68 -15.35
N LEU A 257 -7.58 16.92 -15.11
CA LEU A 257 -7.92 15.70 -15.83
C LEU A 257 -8.55 15.97 -17.21
N VAL A 258 -7.90 16.79 -18.04
CA VAL A 258 -8.33 17.05 -19.43
C VAL A 258 -7.86 15.89 -20.32
N LEU A 259 -8.81 15.02 -20.67
CA LEU A 259 -8.56 13.83 -21.48
C LEU A 259 -8.80 14.09 -22.97
N THR A 260 -7.92 13.54 -23.79
CA THR A 260 -8.15 13.32 -25.23
C THR A 260 -9.20 12.23 -25.44
N PRO A 261 -9.82 12.12 -26.63
CA PRO A 261 -10.75 11.03 -26.94
C PRO A 261 -10.14 9.63 -26.78
N GLN A 262 -8.82 9.50 -27.03
CA GLN A 262 -8.09 8.25 -26.85
C GLN A 262 -7.93 7.91 -25.36
N GLU A 263 -7.39 8.83 -24.54
CA GLU A 263 -7.27 8.63 -23.09
C GLU A 263 -8.63 8.36 -22.44
N PHE A 264 -9.72 9.00 -22.90
CA PHE A 264 -11.06 8.67 -22.42
C PHE A 264 -11.51 7.25 -22.80
N SER A 265 -11.21 6.78 -24.00
CA SER A 265 -11.48 5.40 -24.44
C SER A 265 -10.69 4.38 -23.63
N ASP A 266 -9.39 4.62 -23.44
CA ASP A 266 -8.49 3.73 -22.69
C ASP A 266 -8.88 3.68 -21.22
N LEU A 267 -9.28 4.82 -20.64
CA LEU A 267 -9.79 4.92 -19.29
C LEU A 267 -11.12 4.19 -19.13
N PHE A 268 -12.04 4.31 -20.10
CA PHE A 268 -13.27 3.53 -20.11
C PHE A 268 -12.98 2.02 -20.16
N GLN A 269 -11.99 1.59 -20.96
CA GLN A 269 -11.53 0.20 -21.00
C GLN A 269 -10.94 -0.25 -19.65
N ALA A 270 -10.08 0.56 -19.03
CA ALA A 270 -9.50 0.28 -17.71
C ALA A 270 -10.58 0.13 -16.62
N LEU A 271 -11.58 1.02 -16.61
CA LEU A 271 -12.70 1.00 -15.67
C LEU A 271 -13.66 -0.19 -15.87
N THR A 272 -13.66 -0.84 -17.04
CA THR A 272 -14.60 -1.92 -17.40
C THR A 272 -13.92 -3.29 -17.52
N THR A 273 -13.38 -3.63 -18.68
CA THR A 273 -12.71 -4.93 -18.92
C THR A 273 -11.37 -5.02 -18.21
N GLY A 274 -10.65 -3.90 -18.08
CA GLY A 274 -9.40 -3.80 -17.33
C GLY A 274 -9.58 -4.17 -15.86
N MET A 275 -10.58 -3.58 -15.17
CA MET A 275 -10.94 -3.92 -13.80
C MET A 275 -11.22 -5.42 -13.64
N TYR A 276 -11.97 -6.04 -14.56
CA TYR A 276 -12.23 -7.48 -14.51
C TYR A 276 -10.95 -8.32 -14.65
N GLN A 277 -10.00 -7.89 -15.49
CA GLN A 277 -8.69 -8.53 -15.60
C GLN A 277 -7.87 -8.35 -14.30
N LYS A 278 -7.76 -7.13 -13.75
CA LYS A 278 -7.05 -6.89 -12.49
C LYS A 278 -7.64 -7.66 -11.31
N CYS A 279 -8.96 -7.85 -11.27
CA CYS A 279 -9.62 -8.72 -10.29
C CYS A 279 -9.24 -10.21 -10.45
N GLN A 280 -8.97 -10.70 -11.66
CA GLN A 280 -8.47 -12.06 -11.89
C GLN A 280 -6.99 -12.18 -11.55
N ASP A 281 -6.16 -11.25 -12.03
CA ASP A 281 -4.71 -11.22 -11.79
C ASP A 281 -4.41 -11.14 -10.29
N GLY A 282 -5.08 -10.22 -9.58
CA GLY A 282 -4.95 -10.08 -8.13
C GLY A 282 -5.43 -11.31 -7.38
N TYR A 283 -6.52 -11.95 -7.80
CA TYR A 283 -6.96 -13.23 -7.22
C TYR A 283 -5.92 -14.33 -7.40
N ALA A 284 -5.33 -14.46 -8.60
CA ALA A 284 -4.28 -15.43 -8.86
C ALA A 284 -3.03 -15.14 -8.00
N ASN A 285 -2.65 -13.88 -7.85
CA ASN A 285 -1.52 -13.46 -7.01
C ASN A 285 -1.75 -13.80 -5.53
N THR A 286 -2.86 -13.35 -4.94
CA THR A 286 -3.15 -13.64 -3.52
C THR A 286 -3.30 -15.14 -3.27
N THR A 287 -3.97 -15.88 -4.16
CA THR A 287 -4.14 -17.33 -3.98
C THR A 287 -2.85 -18.13 -4.20
N THR A 288 -1.89 -17.60 -4.97
CA THR A 288 -0.53 -18.18 -5.10
C THR A 288 0.31 -17.95 -3.83
N TYR A 289 0.32 -16.73 -3.30
CA TYR A 289 1.27 -16.35 -2.24
C TYR A 289 0.73 -16.46 -0.80
N LEU A 290 -0.57 -16.30 -0.55
CA LEU A 290 -1.12 -16.39 0.82
C LEU A 290 -0.86 -17.77 1.50
N PRO A 291 -0.94 -18.93 0.82
CA PRO A 291 -0.54 -20.21 1.40
C PRO A 291 0.94 -20.23 1.80
N GLN A 292 1.82 -19.62 1.00
CA GLN A 292 3.25 -19.53 1.25
C GLN A 292 3.55 -18.56 2.42
N VAL A 293 2.81 -17.48 2.56
CA VAL A 293 2.87 -16.55 3.70
C VAL A 293 2.55 -17.30 5.00
N ILE A 294 1.47 -18.09 5.04
CA ILE A 294 1.14 -18.90 6.23
C ILE A 294 2.22 -19.95 6.51
N ALA A 295 2.77 -20.59 5.47
CA ALA A 295 3.87 -21.55 5.61
C ALA A 295 5.15 -20.91 6.14
N ALA A 296 5.52 -19.70 5.67
CA ALA A 296 6.70 -18.98 6.15
C ALA A 296 6.55 -18.51 7.61
N VAL A 297 5.34 -18.09 8.03
CA VAL A 297 5.05 -17.86 9.45
C VAL A 297 5.22 -19.15 10.26
N ARG A 298 4.71 -20.29 9.77
CA ARG A 298 4.85 -21.61 10.42
C ARG A 298 6.30 -22.11 10.48
N GLU A 299 7.14 -21.74 9.52
CA GLU A 299 8.57 -22.08 9.49
C GLU A 299 9.37 -21.23 10.50
N LEU A 300 9.05 -19.94 10.63
CA LEU A 300 9.62 -19.08 11.68
C LEU A 300 9.12 -19.45 13.08
N ASN A 301 7.83 -19.78 13.20
CA ASN A 301 7.16 -20.03 14.46
C ASN A 301 6.06 -21.11 14.29
N PRO A 302 6.36 -22.37 14.64
CA PRO A 302 5.42 -23.47 14.48
C PRO A 302 4.24 -23.39 15.46
N ASP A 303 4.44 -22.80 16.64
CA ASP A 303 3.50 -22.84 17.76
C ASP A 303 2.49 -21.68 17.77
N ALA A 304 2.81 -20.54 17.14
CA ALA A 304 1.93 -19.37 17.08
C ALA A 304 0.50 -19.66 16.60
N GLN A 305 -0.51 -19.09 17.25
CA GLN A 305 -1.88 -19.07 16.73
C GLN A 305 -2.01 -18.07 15.58
N ILE A 306 -2.20 -18.56 14.35
CA ILE A 306 -2.37 -17.71 13.16
C ILE A 306 -3.85 -17.40 12.93
N LEU A 307 -4.16 -16.12 12.72
CA LEU A 307 -5.47 -15.60 12.32
C LEU A 307 -5.37 -14.89 10.97
N VAL A 308 -6.09 -15.37 9.96
CA VAL A 308 -6.18 -14.68 8.66
C VAL A 308 -7.41 -13.78 8.68
N ILE A 309 -7.18 -12.48 8.55
CA ILE A 309 -8.25 -11.48 8.53
C ILE A 309 -8.92 -11.49 7.16
N GLY A 310 -10.25 -11.62 7.15
CA GLY A 310 -11.04 -11.62 5.93
C GLY A 310 -11.11 -10.24 5.25
N TYR A 311 -11.73 -10.21 4.09
CA TYR A 311 -11.77 -9.04 3.22
C TYR A 311 -13.14 -8.36 3.28
N TYR A 312 -13.16 -7.04 3.40
CA TYR A 312 -14.36 -6.24 3.18
C TYR A 312 -14.34 -5.65 1.75
N ASN A 313 -15.52 -5.38 1.19
CA ASN A 313 -15.63 -4.69 -0.10
C ASN A 313 -16.01 -3.22 0.10
N PRO A 314 -15.11 -2.25 -0.17
CA PRO A 314 -15.42 -0.82 -0.06
C PRO A 314 -16.34 -0.31 -1.18
N VAL A 315 -16.41 -1.01 -2.33
CA VAL A 315 -17.16 -0.63 -3.54
C VAL A 315 -18.17 -1.71 -3.97
N PRO A 316 -19.16 -2.07 -3.13
CA PRO A 316 -20.05 -3.22 -3.33
C PRO A 316 -20.97 -3.16 -4.55
N LEU A 317 -21.05 -2.02 -5.24
CA LEU A 317 -21.83 -1.84 -6.47
C LEU A 317 -21.06 -2.25 -7.74
N LEU A 318 -19.73 -2.45 -7.67
CA LEU A 318 -18.93 -2.91 -8.80
C LEU A 318 -18.88 -4.45 -8.80
N TYR A 319 -19.65 -5.08 -9.69
CA TYR A 319 -19.80 -6.54 -9.73
C TYR A 319 -18.46 -7.31 -9.78
N PRO A 320 -17.45 -6.95 -10.63
CA PRO A 320 -16.16 -7.64 -10.64
C PRO A 320 -15.46 -7.66 -9.28
N VAL A 321 -15.50 -6.54 -8.56
CA VAL A 321 -14.86 -6.37 -7.25
C VAL A 321 -15.65 -7.14 -6.17
N THR A 322 -16.98 -7.14 -6.26
CA THR A 322 -17.85 -7.94 -5.37
C THR A 322 -17.64 -9.44 -5.55
N ASP A 323 -17.61 -9.93 -6.79
CA ASP A 323 -17.32 -11.33 -7.11
C ASP A 323 -15.90 -11.74 -6.65
N HIS A 324 -14.90 -10.88 -6.89
CA HIS A 324 -13.54 -11.08 -6.40
C HIS A 324 -13.52 -11.26 -4.87
N PHE A 325 -14.03 -10.31 -4.08
CA PHE A 325 -13.92 -10.40 -2.62
C PHE A 325 -14.77 -11.53 -2.03
N ILE A 326 -15.86 -11.96 -2.70
CA ILE A 326 -16.61 -13.17 -2.33
C ILE A 326 -15.74 -14.42 -2.52
N LYS A 327 -15.05 -14.53 -3.67
CA LYS A 327 -14.14 -15.65 -3.96
C LYS A 327 -12.94 -15.66 -3.00
N LEU A 328 -12.31 -14.52 -2.76
CA LEU A 328 -11.12 -14.43 -1.92
C LEU A 328 -11.43 -14.73 -0.44
N ASN A 329 -12.58 -14.27 0.09
CA ASN A 329 -13.05 -14.67 1.43
C ASN A 329 -13.40 -16.16 1.55
N ARG A 330 -13.82 -16.80 0.44
CA ARG A 330 -14.06 -18.24 0.43
C ARG A 330 -12.73 -19.00 0.46
N PHE A 331 -11.83 -18.66 -0.45
CA PHE A 331 -10.48 -19.24 -0.52
C PHE A 331 -9.73 -19.11 0.81
N ALA A 332 -9.68 -17.92 1.40
CA ALA A 332 -8.95 -17.70 2.66
C ALA A 332 -9.51 -18.52 3.82
N ARG A 333 -10.83 -18.80 3.83
CA ARG A 333 -11.45 -19.70 4.81
C ARG A 333 -11.07 -21.15 4.59
N GLU A 334 -11.20 -21.63 3.35
CA GLU A 334 -10.83 -23.00 2.96
C GLU A 334 -9.33 -23.26 3.21
N LEU A 335 -8.48 -22.25 3.00
CA LEU A 335 -7.04 -22.29 3.31
C LEU A 335 -6.78 -22.35 4.82
N CYS A 336 -7.53 -21.60 5.64
CA CYS A 336 -7.43 -21.68 7.10
C CYS A 336 -7.78 -23.09 7.61
N GLU A 337 -8.89 -23.66 7.11
CA GLU A 337 -9.31 -25.04 7.43
C GLU A 337 -8.23 -26.08 7.06
N GLN A 338 -7.48 -25.86 5.97
CA GLN A 338 -6.38 -26.75 5.54
C GLN A 338 -5.08 -26.57 6.32
N THR A 339 -4.79 -25.36 6.83
CA THR A 339 -3.51 -25.00 7.47
C THR A 339 -3.57 -24.98 9.00
N GLY A 340 -4.75 -25.15 9.59
CA GLY A 340 -4.97 -24.99 11.03
C GLY A 340 -4.95 -23.53 11.51
N ALA A 341 -4.96 -22.55 10.59
CA ALA A 341 -5.16 -21.15 10.92
C ALA A 341 -6.64 -20.83 11.19
N THR A 342 -6.92 -19.69 11.82
CA THR A 342 -8.29 -19.24 12.12
C THR A 342 -8.72 -18.13 11.15
N PHE A 343 -9.82 -18.33 10.42
CA PHE A 343 -10.36 -17.29 9.53
C PHE A 343 -11.25 -16.30 10.30
N VAL A 344 -10.92 -15.00 10.24
CA VAL A 344 -11.64 -13.93 10.96
C VAL A 344 -12.50 -13.10 9.98
N PRO A 345 -13.81 -13.35 9.86
CA PRO A 345 -14.65 -12.64 8.89
C PRO A 345 -14.92 -11.18 9.31
N VAL A 346 -14.51 -10.22 8.47
CA VAL A 346 -14.76 -8.77 8.69
C VAL A 346 -15.58 -8.06 7.59
N PRO A 347 -16.63 -8.66 6.98
CA PRO A 347 -17.32 -8.10 5.82
C PRO A 347 -18.10 -6.80 6.09
N LEU A 348 -18.36 -6.46 7.37
CA LEU A 348 -19.12 -5.28 7.78
C LEU A 348 -18.24 -4.11 8.23
N THR A 349 -16.93 -4.14 7.93
CA THR A 349 -15.99 -3.07 8.26
C THR A 349 -16.48 -1.72 7.73
N SER A 350 -16.55 -0.74 8.63
CA SER A 350 -16.97 0.63 8.30
C SER A 350 -15.80 1.42 7.73
N THR A 351 -15.84 1.73 6.44
CA THR A 351 -14.78 2.46 5.71
C THR A 351 -15.10 3.94 5.52
N ALA A 352 -14.07 4.74 5.24
CA ALA A 352 -14.21 6.10 4.72
C ALA A 352 -14.07 6.13 3.18
N ASN A 353 -13.96 7.32 2.58
CA ASN A 353 -13.90 7.51 1.12
C ASN A 353 -12.60 6.97 0.49
N ASP A 354 -11.53 6.93 1.26
CA ASP A 354 -10.21 6.36 0.94
C ASP A 354 -10.17 4.81 1.01
N ALA A 355 -11.34 4.17 1.15
CA ALA A 355 -11.54 2.73 1.39
C ALA A 355 -10.89 2.15 2.67
N HIS A 356 -10.14 2.93 3.45
CA HIS A 356 -9.54 2.49 4.70
C HIS A 356 -10.59 2.43 5.82
N PRO A 357 -10.39 1.61 6.87
CA PRO A 357 -11.33 1.55 7.98
C PRO A 357 -11.42 2.91 8.70
N THR A 358 -12.61 3.22 9.18
CA THR A 358 -12.83 4.26 10.20
C THR A 358 -12.43 3.72 11.57
N ILE A 359 -12.37 4.56 12.62
CA ILE A 359 -12.23 4.12 14.02
C ILE A 359 -13.23 3.00 14.36
N ARG A 360 -14.49 3.14 13.91
CA ARG A 360 -15.53 2.10 14.05
C ARG A 360 -15.21 0.82 13.27
N GLY A 361 -14.53 0.93 12.13
CA GLY A 361 -14.04 -0.19 11.33
C GLY A 361 -12.92 -0.95 12.04
N HIS A 362 -11.90 -0.25 12.55
CA HIS A 362 -10.82 -0.85 13.35
C HIS A 362 -11.35 -1.52 14.62
N LYS A 363 -12.24 -0.86 15.37
CA LYS A 363 -12.91 -1.47 16.54
C LYS A 363 -13.72 -2.72 16.18
N TYR A 364 -14.36 -2.75 15.01
CA TYR A 364 -15.04 -3.94 14.53
C TYR A 364 -14.06 -5.08 14.18
N ILE A 365 -12.95 -4.78 13.51
CA ILE A 365 -11.90 -5.78 13.19
C ILE A 365 -11.31 -6.37 14.48
N GLY A 366 -10.89 -5.51 15.42
CA GLY A 366 -10.28 -5.96 16.69
C GLY A 366 -11.24 -6.83 17.52
N ASN A 367 -12.51 -6.43 17.63
CA ASN A 367 -13.53 -7.25 18.31
C ASN A 367 -13.77 -8.60 17.61
N GLN A 368 -13.63 -8.69 16.28
CA GLN A 368 -13.76 -9.95 15.56
C GLN A 368 -12.55 -10.86 15.78
N ILE A 369 -11.34 -10.30 15.96
CA ILE A 369 -10.12 -11.03 16.36
C ILE A 369 -10.29 -11.57 17.78
N LEU A 370 -10.61 -10.72 18.77
CA LEU A 370 -10.84 -11.12 20.17
C LEU A 370 -11.89 -12.24 20.28
N LYS A 371 -13.00 -12.10 19.55
CA LYS A 371 -14.05 -13.12 19.47
C LYS A 371 -13.54 -14.45 18.88
N ALA A 372 -12.62 -14.43 17.92
CA ALA A 372 -12.02 -15.63 17.34
C ALA A 372 -11.01 -16.29 18.30
N LEU A 373 -10.36 -15.50 19.16
CA LEU A 373 -9.49 -15.96 20.26
C LEU A 373 -10.29 -16.49 21.47
N GLY A 374 -11.57 -16.14 21.59
CA GLY A 374 -12.40 -16.49 22.74
C GLY A 374 -12.30 -15.52 23.93
N ALA A 375 -11.61 -14.38 23.77
CA ALA A 375 -11.54 -13.32 24.75
C ALA A 375 -12.80 -12.43 24.69
N GLN A 376 -13.51 -12.28 25.82
CA GLN A 376 -14.66 -11.39 26.03
C GLN A 376 -14.74 -10.90 27.47
#